data_AF-A0A919A8V5-F1
#
_entry.id   AF-A0A919A8V5-F1
#
_cell.length_a   1.000
_cell.length_b   1.000
_cell.length_c   1.000
_cell.angle_alpha   90.00
_cell.angle_beta   90.00
_cell.angle_gamma   90.00
#
_symmetry.space_group_name_H-M   'P 1'
#
loop_
_entity.id
_entity.type
_entity.pdbx_description
1 polymer ?
#
loop_
_entity_poly.entity_id
_entity_poly.type
_entity_poly.pdbx_seq_one_letter_code
_entity_poly.pdbx_strand_id
1 'polypeptide(L)'
;MHEWLDVLDRFIRDAMFLEGTFQETSTLRHPTDQGNEREHAVRAMVGKYIQCRAAIYKRAEIEDSSTRAWFHQQDIVLADPAVEPHRILKDDGRVYTDPSAVHTAIEVKSMVDSEVLGKAMQSIADVQTAPRRRQAEVHHLRFPSSTGQMHYVPTSGGVFAYGSTSKRVGTVTRWIEGWYRDRSLEEWPKFVTIADLGHFMWCDPRSGNAVPWPITGPEVLMCFRATHAHHPLVALSTHLNYLCRLWWVPGTALRLGDVADIPHGLRVGEAVYPSGGTAPENACEHVCLDCQRFGQH
;
A
#
# COMPACT_ATOMS: atom_id res chain seq x y z
N MET A 1 15.78 -16.07 -18.93
CA MET A 1 16.38 -14.72 -19.01
C MET A 1 15.48 -13.72 -19.76
N HIS A 2 14.73 -14.11 -20.81
CA HIS A 2 13.82 -13.20 -21.52
C HIS A 2 12.55 -12.78 -20.76
N GLU A 3 11.98 -13.66 -19.93
CA GLU A 3 10.69 -13.42 -19.26
C GLU A 3 10.76 -12.37 -18.14
N TRP A 4 11.91 -12.22 -17.49
CA TRP A 4 12.11 -11.25 -16.40
C TRP A 4 12.32 -9.81 -16.88
N LEU A 5 12.93 -9.63 -18.06
CA LEU A 5 13.05 -8.31 -18.69
C LEU A 5 11.67 -7.73 -19.03
N ASP A 6 10.71 -8.59 -19.40
CA ASP A 6 9.35 -8.18 -19.70
C ASP A 6 8.58 -7.67 -18.48
N VAL A 7 8.78 -8.27 -17.29
CA VAL A 7 8.16 -7.79 -16.04
C VAL A 7 8.66 -6.39 -15.67
N LEU A 8 9.97 -6.17 -15.70
CA LEU A 8 10.55 -4.85 -15.40
C LEU A 8 10.13 -3.79 -16.43
N ASP A 9 10.09 -4.16 -17.71
CA ASP A 9 9.60 -3.28 -18.78
C ASP A 9 8.14 -2.88 -18.59
N ARG A 10 7.29 -3.78 -18.08
CA ARG A 10 5.91 -3.44 -17.70
C ARG A 10 5.87 -2.37 -16.59
N PHE A 11 6.68 -2.53 -15.54
CA PHE A 11 6.74 -1.54 -14.46
C PHE A 11 7.27 -0.18 -14.94
N ILE A 12 8.26 -0.17 -15.85
CA ILE A 12 8.76 1.07 -16.47
C ILE A 12 7.65 1.75 -17.26
N ARG A 13 6.93 1.01 -18.13
CA ARG A 13 5.81 1.55 -18.90
C ARG A 13 4.70 2.08 -18.02
N ASP A 14 4.36 1.38 -16.93
CA ASP A 14 3.31 1.81 -16.02
C ASP A 14 3.72 3.04 -15.19
N ALA A 15 5.01 3.19 -14.85
CA ALA A 15 5.53 4.41 -14.24
C ALA A 15 5.40 5.61 -15.18
N MET A 16 5.79 5.44 -16.45
CA MET A 16 5.63 6.47 -17.46
C MET A 16 4.15 6.80 -17.72
N PHE A 17 3.27 5.79 -17.72
CA PHE A 17 1.83 5.99 -17.86
C PHE A 17 1.24 6.79 -16.70
N LEU A 18 1.63 6.49 -15.45
CA LEU A 18 1.18 7.25 -14.29
C LEU A 18 1.69 8.70 -14.33
N GLU A 19 2.96 8.91 -14.67
CA GLU A 19 3.52 10.25 -14.85
C GLU A 19 2.78 11.03 -15.95
N GLY A 20 2.57 10.42 -17.11
CA GLY A 20 1.81 11.01 -18.21
C GLY A 20 0.38 11.37 -17.81
N THR A 21 -0.32 10.45 -17.15
CA THR A 21 -1.68 10.70 -16.62
C THR A 21 -1.68 11.88 -15.66
N PHE A 22 -0.71 11.97 -14.76
CA PHE A 22 -0.62 13.07 -13.80
C PHE A 22 -0.46 14.43 -14.50
N GLN A 23 0.43 14.49 -15.50
CA GLN A 23 0.68 15.68 -16.30
C GLN A 23 -0.55 16.08 -17.13
N GLU A 24 -1.16 15.15 -17.85
CA GLU A 24 -2.35 15.41 -18.67
C GLU A 24 -3.53 15.89 -17.81
N THR A 25 -3.82 15.19 -16.72
CA THR A 25 -4.93 15.53 -15.83
C THR A 25 -4.73 16.87 -15.11
N SER A 26 -3.48 17.33 -14.94
CA SER A 26 -3.22 18.65 -14.35
C SER A 26 -3.79 19.81 -15.17
N THR A 27 -4.06 19.59 -16.45
CA THR A 27 -4.65 20.58 -17.37
C THR A 27 -6.18 20.65 -17.31
N LEU A 28 -6.85 19.68 -16.66
CA LEU A 28 -8.31 19.66 -16.55
C LEU A 28 -8.78 20.78 -15.61
N ARG A 29 -9.89 21.42 -15.98
CA ARG A 29 -10.43 22.56 -15.21
C ARG A 29 -11.12 22.15 -13.92
N HIS A 30 -11.71 20.95 -13.88
CA HIS A 30 -12.53 20.51 -12.76
C HIS A 30 -11.74 19.56 -11.84
N PRO A 31 -11.53 19.90 -10.55
CA PRO A 31 -10.71 19.09 -9.64
C PRO A 31 -11.21 17.65 -9.47
N THR A 32 -12.53 17.44 -9.51
CA THR A 32 -13.10 16.08 -9.42
C THR A 32 -12.69 15.23 -10.62
N ASP A 33 -12.64 15.81 -11.83
CA ASP A 33 -12.26 15.05 -13.03
C ASP A 33 -10.78 14.67 -12.96
N GLN A 34 -9.93 15.56 -12.42
CA GLN A 34 -8.53 15.24 -12.15
C GLN A 34 -8.38 14.05 -11.21
N GLY A 35 -9.11 14.07 -10.09
CA GLY A 35 -9.08 12.99 -9.10
C GLY A 35 -9.51 11.67 -9.73
N ASN A 36 -10.63 11.68 -10.45
CA ASN A 36 -11.23 10.51 -11.07
C ASN A 36 -10.30 9.76 -12.02
N GLU A 37 -9.61 10.48 -12.91
CA GLU A 37 -8.68 9.88 -13.87
C GLU A 37 -7.42 9.34 -13.19
N ARG A 38 -6.93 10.05 -12.17
CA ARG A 38 -5.78 9.62 -11.36
C ARG A 38 -6.10 8.35 -10.57
N GLU A 39 -7.25 8.32 -9.90
CA GLU A 39 -7.77 7.12 -9.22
C GLU A 39 -7.88 5.93 -10.18
N HIS A 40 -8.42 6.17 -11.39
CA HIS A 40 -8.56 5.14 -12.41
C HIS A 40 -7.21 4.56 -12.83
N ALA A 41 -6.21 5.42 -13.08
CA ALA A 41 -4.88 5.00 -13.49
C ALA A 41 -4.16 4.19 -12.40
N VAL A 42 -4.22 4.64 -11.14
CA VAL A 42 -3.65 3.87 -10.01
C VAL A 42 -4.36 2.52 -9.86
N ARG A 43 -5.70 2.48 -9.95
CA ARG A 43 -6.46 1.24 -9.88
C ARG A 43 -6.08 0.27 -11.00
N ALA A 44 -5.94 0.76 -12.23
CA ALA A 44 -5.55 -0.06 -13.37
C ALA A 44 -4.15 -0.66 -13.18
N MET A 45 -3.20 0.13 -12.65
CA MET A 45 -1.86 -0.35 -12.31
C MET A 45 -1.91 -1.41 -11.21
N VAL A 46 -2.59 -1.14 -10.08
CA VAL A 46 -2.75 -2.09 -8.97
C VAL A 46 -3.33 -3.41 -9.46
N GLY A 47 -4.37 -3.36 -10.31
CA GLY A 47 -5.01 -4.56 -10.85
C GLY A 47 -4.14 -5.42 -11.77
N LYS A 48 -3.07 -4.89 -12.36
CA LYS A 48 -2.15 -5.68 -13.20
C LYS A 48 -1.23 -6.59 -12.39
N TYR A 49 -0.89 -6.20 -11.17
CA TYR A 49 0.21 -6.81 -10.43
C TYR A 49 -0.20 -7.57 -9.16
N ILE A 50 -1.47 -7.51 -8.77
CA ILE A 50 -1.95 -8.29 -7.64
C ILE A 50 -2.23 -9.72 -8.11
N GLN A 51 -1.50 -10.67 -7.53
CA GLN A 51 -1.57 -12.10 -7.81
C GLN A 51 -2.75 -12.78 -7.11
N CYS A 52 -3.32 -12.16 -6.08
CA CYS A 52 -4.48 -12.69 -5.37
C CYS A 52 -5.77 -12.39 -6.14
N ARG A 53 -6.73 -13.31 -6.07
CA ARG A 53 -8.12 -13.06 -6.51
C ARG A 53 -8.75 -12.04 -5.56
N ALA A 54 -8.54 -10.76 -5.81
CA ALA A 54 -9.23 -9.67 -5.13
C ALA A 54 -10.14 -8.97 -6.14
N ALA A 55 -11.36 -8.63 -5.71
CA ALA A 55 -12.16 -7.66 -6.45
C ALA A 55 -11.58 -6.26 -6.21
N ILE A 56 -11.42 -5.46 -7.27
CA ILE A 56 -10.82 -4.13 -7.18
C ILE A 56 -11.85 -3.06 -7.55
N TYR A 57 -12.28 -2.32 -6.53
CA TYR A 57 -13.26 -1.25 -6.64
C TYR A 57 -12.58 0.11 -6.64
N LYS A 58 -13.19 1.08 -7.33
CA LYS A 58 -12.92 2.50 -7.16
C LYS A 58 -14.06 3.16 -6.41
N ARG A 59 -13.80 4.26 -5.70
CA ARG A 59 -14.81 5.03 -4.95
C ARG A 59 -15.71 4.12 -4.12
N ALA A 60 -15.07 3.31 -3.30
CA ALA A 60 -15.75 2.35 -2.44
C ALA A 60 -16.13 3.04 -1.13
N GLU A 61 -17.42 3.18 -0.90
CA GLU A 61 -18.01 3.58 0.37
C GLU A 61 -17.97 2.38 1.32
N ILE A 62 -17.25 2.54 2.43
CA ILE A 62 -17.17 1.52 3.46
C ILE A 62 -18.31 1.76 4.45
N GLU A 63 -19.32 0.89 4.40
CA GLU A 63 -20.55 0.98 5.19
C GLU A 63 -20.83 -0.38 5.84
N ASP A 64 -21.02 -0.39 7.17
CA ASP A 64 -21.52 -1.58 7.85
C ASP A 64 -22.97 -1.80 7.46
N SER A 65 -23.20 -2.84 6.68
CA SER A 65 -24.53 -3.14 6.13
C SER A 65 -25.56 -3.56 7.17
N SER A 66 -25.15 -3.91 8.40
CA SER A 66 -26.06 -4.22 9.52
C SER A 66 -26.54 -2.98 10.27
N THR A 67 -25.66 -2.00 10.45
CA THR A 67 -25.93 -0.81 11.26
C THR A 67 -26.17 0.45 10.43
N ARG A 68 -25.86 0.40 9.12
CA ARG A 68 -25.76 1.56 8.21
C ARG A 68 -24.73 2.60 8.64
N ALA A 69 -23.81 2.24 9.53
CA ALA A 69 -22.71 3.11 9.92
C ALA A 69 -21.76 3.28 8.73
N TRP A 70 -21.55 4.54 8.34
CA TRP A 70 -20.61 4.93 7.29
C TRP A 70 -19.25 5.27 7.92
N PHE A 71 -18.17 4.73 7.36
CA PHE A 71 -16.81 4.93 7.87
C PHE A 71 -16.06 5.94 7.00
N HIS A 72 -15.90 5.65 5.70
CA HIS A 72 -15.26 6.56 4.75
C HIS A 72 -15.47 6.09 3.30
N GLN A 73 -15.35 7.00 2.34
CA GLN A 73 -15.14 6.66 0.92
C GLN A 73 -13.65 6.44 0.65
N GLN A 74 -13.28 5.33 0.02
CA GLN A 74 -11.90 5.05 -0.38
C GLN A 74 -11.76 5.09 -1.90
N ASP A 75 -10.67 5.69 -2.36
CA ASP A 75 -10.39 5.84 -3.78
C ASP A 75 -10.24 4.49 -4.47
N ILE A 76 -9.50 3.56 -3.83
CA ILE A 76 -9.32 2.20 -4.31
C ILE A 76 -9.48 1.21 -3.16
N VAL A 77 -10.24 0.14 -3.39
CA VAL A 77 -10.42 -0.95 -2.43
C VAL A 77 -10.17 -2.29 -3.10
N LEU A 78 -9.39 -3.12 -2.44
CA LEU A 78 -9.24 -4.54 -2.72
C LEU A 78 -10.13 -5.29 -1.73
N ALA A 79 -11.02 -6.11 -2.25
CA ALA A 79 -12.00 -6.83 -1.45
C ALA A 79 -12.06 -8.31 -1.80
N ASP A 80 -12.65 -9.09 -0.89
CA ASP A 80 -12.94 -10.50 -1.07
C ASP A 80 -13.93 -10.67 -2.24
N PRO A 81 -13.55 -11.31 -3.35
CA PRO A 81 -14.44 -11.48 -4.49
C PRO A 81 -15.61 -12.43 -4.20
N ALA A 82 -15.57 -13.19 -3.11
CA ALA A 82 -16.69 -14.04 -2.68
C ALA A 82 -17.76 -13.25 -1.91
N VAL A 83 -17.47 -12.02 -1.49
CA VAL A 83 -18.42 -11.15 -0.79
C VAL A 83 -18.91 -10.08 -1.75
N GLU A 84 -20.15 -10.23 -2.20
CA GLU A 84 -20.75 -9.23 -3.08
C GLU A 84 -20.94 -7.88 -2.36
N PRO A 85 -20.60 -6.76 -3.01
CA PRO A 85 -20.99 -5.44 -2.52
C PRO A 85 -22.50 -5.36 -2.38
N HIS A 86 -22.99 -4.82 -1.28
CA HIS A 86 -24.43 -4.77 -1.04
C HIS A 86 -25.13 -3.69 -1.89
N ARG A 87 -24.38 -2.75 -2.51
CA ARG A 87 -24.90 -1.80 -3.50
C ARG A 87 -23.81 -1.34 -4.46
N ILE A 88 -24.13 -1.23 -5.75
CA ILE A 88 -23.28 -0.63 -6.79
C ILE A 88 -24.13 0.40 -7.55
N LEU A 89 -23.70 1.67 -7.55
CA LEU A 89 -24.38 2.73 -8.30
C LEU A 89 -23.92 2.68 -9.76
N LYS A 90 -24.87 2.54 -10.67
CA LYS A 90 -24.59 2.40 -12.11
C LYS A 90 -24.06 3.70 -12.75
N ASP A 91 -24.38 4.82 -12.12
CA ASP A 91 -24.25 6.16 -12.71
C ASP A 91 -22.80 6.67 -12.63
N ASP A 92 -22.17 6.53 -11.45
CA ASP A 92 -20.80 6.98 -11.18
C ASP A 92 -19.83 5.82 -10.84
N GLY A 93 -20.34 4.59 -10.78
CA GLY A 93 -19.58 3.39 -10.47
C GLY A 93 -19.21 3.24 -8.99
N ARG A 94 -19.80 4.03 -8.09
CA ARG A 94 -19.56 3.95 -6.65
C ARG A 94 -20.04 2.62 -6.08
N VAL A 95 -19.25 2.04 -5.21
CA VAL A 95 -19.50 0.71 -4.62
C VAL A 95 -19.70 0.87 -3.11
N TYR A 96 -20.70 0.22 -2.54
CA TYR A 96 -20.88 0.15 -1.09
C TYR A 96 -20.55 -1.26 -0.64
N THR A 97 -19.54 -1.39 0.21
CA THR A 97 -19.01 -2.68 0.66
C THR A 97 -18.85 -2.71 2.17
N ASP A 98 -19.00 -3.90 2.73
CA ASP A 98 -18.89 -4.12 4.17
C ASP A 98 -17.40 -4.08 4.58
N PRO A 99 -17.03 -3.47 5.72
CA PRO A 99 -15.65 -3.50 6.23
C PRO A 99 -15.07 -4.92 6.30
N SER A 100 -15.92 -5.91 6.58
CA SER A 100 -15.54 -7.32 6.69
C SER A 100 -15.06 -7.94 5.37
N ALA A 101 -15.37 -7.33 4.23
CA ALA A 101 -14.95 -7.76 2.90
C ALA A 101 -13.67 -7.06 2.42
N VAL A 102 -13.22 -6.00 3.12
CA VAL A 102 -12.12 -5.14 2.66
C VAL A 102 -10.78 -5.70 3.12
N HIS A 103 -9.90 -6.00 2.16
CA HIS A 103 -8.54 -6.45 2.40
C HIS A 103 -7.59 -5.28 2.50
N THR A 104 -7.69 -4.36 1.55
CA THR A 104 -6.80 -3.22 1.44
C THR A 104 -7.59 -2.01 0.98
N ALA A 105 -7.34 -0.87 1.62
CA ALA A 105 -7.84 0.44 1.22
C ALA A 105 -6.67 1.32 0.83
N ILE A 106 -6.80 2.05 -0.28
CA ILE A 106 -5.78 2.96 -0.77
C ILE A 106 -6.41 4.31 -1.04
N GLU A 107 -5.87 5.33 -0.37
CA GLU A 107 -6.19 6.73 -0.63
C GLU A 107 -5.21 7.29 -1.67
N VAL A 108 -5.72 7.92 -2.72
CA VAL A 108 -4.92 8.46 -3.83
C VAL A 108 -4.81 9.98 -3.71
N LYS A 109 -3.59 10.50 -3.80
CA LYS A 109 -3.31 11.94 -3.76
C LYS A 109 -2.43 12.37 -4.92
N SER A 110 -2.68 13.59 -5.37
CA SER A 110 -1.91 14.20 -6.47
C SER A 110 -0.54 14.66 -5.95
N MET A 111 -0.56 15.56 -4.98
CA MET A 111 0.62 16.05 -4.30
C MET A 111 0.38 16.01 -2.79
N VAL A 112 1.37 15.59 -2.02
CA VAL A 112 1.29 15.54 -0.55
C VAL A 112 2.28 16.47 0.13
N ASP A 113 1.77 17.18 1.14
CA ASP A 113 2.52 17.79 2.23
C ASP A 113 2.12 17.13 3.56
N SER A 114 2.55 17.69 4.69
CA SER A 114 2.21 17.16 6.01
C SER A 114 0.70 17.11 6.29
N GLU A 115 -0.07 18.10 5.83
CA GLU A 115 -1.49 18.20 6.12
C GLU A 115 -2.29 17.24 5.23
N VAL A 116 -2.01 17.24 3.92
CA VAL A 116 -2.67 16.35 2.97
C VAL A 116 -2.38 14.89 3.30
N LEU A 117 -1.13 14.57 3.65
CA LEU A 117 -0.75 13.21 4.05
C LEU A 117 -1.45 12.81 5.36
N GLY A 118 -1.51 13.72 6.35
CA GLY A 118 -2.22 13.46 7.62
C GLY A 118 -3.71 13.19 7.43
N LYS A 119 -4.38 13.95 6.54
CA LYS A 119 -5.79 13.72 6.18
C LYS A 119 -5.99 12.37 5.47
N ALA A 120 -5.10 12.03 4.55
CA ALA A 120 -5.14 10.73 3.85
C ALA A 120 -4.94 9.56 4.83
N MET A 121 -4.00 9.67 5.77
CA MET A 121 -3.79 8.65 6.80
C MET A 121 -4.99 8.54 7.76
N GLN A 122 -5.69 9.64 8.07
CA GLN A 122 -6.93 9.59 8.85
C GLN A 122 -8.05 8.85 8.10
N SER A 123 -8.30 9.19 6.83
CA SER A 123 -9.25 8.47 5.95
C SER A 123 -9.02 6.96 6.00
N ILE A 124 -7.74 6.57 5.91
CA ILE A 124 -7.32 5.19 6.00
C ILE A 124 -7.59 4.58 7.39
N ALA A 125 -7.23 5.28 8.47
CA ALA A 125 -7.44 4.79 9.83
C ALA A 125 -8.93 4.55 10.14
N ASP A 126 -9.82 5.40 9.64
CA ASP A 126 -11.28 5.25 9.80
C ASP A 126 -11.78 3.92 9.20
N VAL A 127 -11.17 3.47 8.09
CA VAL A 127 -11.48 2.18 7.46
C VAL A 127 -10.76 1.01 8.13
N GLN A 128 -9.51 1.20 8.57
CA GLN A 128 -8.75 0.15 9.27
C GLN A 128 -9.43 -0.26 10.57
N THR A 129 -9.99 0.72 11.29
CA THR A 129 -10.63 0.53 12.61
C THR A 129 -12.12 0.23 12.53
N ALA A 130 -12.70 0.19 11.32
CA ALA A 130 -14.09 -0.16 11.11
C ALA A 130 -14.41 -1.59 11.66
N PRO A 131 -15.48 -1.77 12.45
CA PRO A 131 -15.88 -3.06 12.99
C PRO A 131 -16.12 -4.12 11.91
N ARG A 132 -15.52 -5.31 12.08
CA ARG A 132 -15.60 -6.43 11.12
C ARG A 132 -16.48 -7.56 11.60
N ARG A 133 -17.72 -7.23 11.91
CA ARG A 133 -18.64 -8.14 12.60
C ARG A 133 -18.90 -9.44 11.85
N ARG A 134 -18.74 -9.44 10.51
CA ARG A 134 -19.05 -10.58 9.65
C ARG A 134 -17.83 -11.37 9.19
N GLN A 135 -16.60 -10.87 9.40
CA GLN A 135 -15.41 -11.56 8.90
C GLN A 135 -15.16 -12.90 9.61
N ALA A 136 -15.53 -12.99 10.90
CA ALA A 136 -15.43 -14.22 11.68
C ALA A 136 -16.35 -15.34 11.15
N GLU A 137 -17.46 -15.00 10.50
CA GLU A 137 -18.38 -15.95 9.85
C GLU A 137 -17.80 -16.52 8.55
N VAL A 138 -16.93 -15.77 7.89
CA VAL A 138 -16.39 -16.12 6.57
C VAL A 138 -15.09 -16.92 6.68
N HIS A 139 -14.20 -16.56 7.62
CA HIS A 139 -12.82 -17.07 7.57
C HIS A 139 -12.33 -17.79 8.84
N HIS A 140 -13.04 -17.70 9.98
CA HIS A 140 -12.64 -18.33 11.25
C HIS A 140 -11.17 -18.11 11.67
N LEU A 141 -10.62 -16.91 11.42
CA LEU A 141 -9.21 -16.61 11.58
C LEU A 141 -8.88 -16.01 12.96
N ARG A 142 -7.67 -16.26 13.44
CA ARG A 142 -7.05 -15.53 14.55
C ARG A 142 -5.84 -14.77 14.03
N PHE A 143 -5.82 -13.46 14.24
CA PHE A 143 -4.77 -12.56 13.78
C PHE A 143 -4.09 -11.89 14.98
N PRO A 144 -2.75 -11.95 15.11
CA PRO A 144 -2.05 -11.23 16.16
C PRO A 144 -2.26 -9.71 16.09
N SER A 145 -2.56 -9.08 17.22
CA SER A 145 -2.68 -7.62 17.35
C SER A 145 -1.85 -7.09 18.51
N SER A 146 -1.74 -5.77 18.61
CA SER A 146 -1.08 -5.10 19.75
C SER A 146 -1.71 -5.44 21.10
N THR A 147 -3.01 -5.78 21.08
CA THR A 147 -3.85 -6.10 22.24
C THR A 147 -4.07 -7.59 22.45
N GLY A 148 -3.44 -8.46 21.65
CA GLY A 148 -3.55 -9.91 21.77
C GLY A 148 -3.88 -10.60 20.44
N GLN A 149 -5.08 -11.16 20.33
CA GLN A 149 -5.55 -11.85 19.13
C GLN A 149 -6.90 -11.26 18.69
N MET A 150 -6.98 -10.82 17.44
CA MET A 150 -8.24 -10.46 16.79
C MET A 150 -8.86 -11.68 16.14
N HIS A 151 -10.19 -11.75 16.11
CA HIS A 151 -10.95 -12.80 15.43
C HIS A 151 -11.18 -12.50 13.94
N TYR A 152 -10.35 -11.63 13.37
CA TYR A 152 -10.51 -11.08 12.03
C TYR A 152 -9.15 -10.56 11.52
N VAL A 153 -8.97 -10.49 10.20
CA VAL A 153 -7.78 -9.89 9.59
C VAL A 153 -8.08 -8.43 9.27
N PRO A 154 -7.32 -7.47 9.84
CA PRO A 154 -7.57 -6.05 9.65
C PRO A 154 -7.32 -5.57 8.20
N THR A 155 -7.94 -4.46 7.79
CA THR A 155 -7.76 -3.88 6.45
C THR A 155 -6.39 -3.27 6.38
N SER A 156 -5.58 -3.70 5.43
CA SER A 156 -4.31 -3.06 5.12
C SER A 156 -4.58 -1.69 4.50
N GLY A 157 -4.35 -0.61 5.22
CA GLY A 157 -4.56 0.73 4.70
C GLY A 157 -3.26 1.37 4.22
N GLY A 158 -3.30 2.15 3.14
CA GLY A 158 -2.14 2.90 2.70
C GLY A 158 -2.47 4.10 1.82
N VAL A 159 -1.47 4.94 1.61
CA VAL A 159 -1.58 6.14 0.76
C VAL A 159 -0.74 5.94 -0.49
N PHE A 160 -1.29 6.30 -1.65
CA PHE A 160 -0.54 6.49 -2.89
C PHE A 160 -0.57 7.96 -3.28
N ALA A 161 0.59 8.54 -3.55
CA ALA A 161 0.71 9.89 -4.07
C ALA A 161 1.58 9.94 -5.33
N TYR A 162 1.20 10.78 -6.29
CA TYR A 162 2.03 11.01 -7.49
C TYR A 162 3.31 11.77 -7.14
N GLY A 163 3.23 12.72 -6.22
CA GLY A 163 4.42 13.41 -5.72
C GLY A 163 4.26 14.02 -4.34
N SER A 164 5.37 14.55 -3.83
CA SER A 164 5.40 15.33 -2.59
C SER A 164 6.00 16.71 -2.80
N THR A 165 5.54 17.67 -1.98
CA THR A 165 6.12 19.02 -1.87
C THR A 165 7.54 18.99 -1.29
N SER A 166 7.94 17.92 -0.59
CA SER A 166 9.32 17.70 -0.15
C SER A 166 9.93 16.49 -0.84
N LYS A 167 11.13 16.67 -1.43
CA LYS A 167 11.93 15.56 -2.00
C LYS A 167 12.87 14.90 -1.00
N ARG A 168 12.79 15.26 0.28
CA ARG A 168 13.63 14.71 1.34
C ARG A 168 12.87 13.61 2.07
N VAL A 169 13.36 12.37 1.96
CA VAL A 169 12.81 11.19 2.66
C VAL A 169 12.64 11.47 4.16
N GLY A 170 13.65 12.04 4.82
CA GLY A 170 13.57 12.36 6.25
C GLY A 170 12.50 13.38 6.61
N THR A 171 12.11 14.29 5.70
CA THR A 171 11.01 15.22 5.95
C THR A 171 9.67 14.50 5.90
N VAL A 172 9.42 13.71 4.85
CA VAL A 172 8.17 12.93 4.72
C VAL A 172 8.04 11.92 5.86
N THR A 173 9.15 11.30 6.26
CA THR A 173 9.17 10.39 7.42
C THR A 173 8.69 11.10 8.67
N ARG A 174 9.20 12.30 8.98
CA ARG A 174 8.72 13.08 10.13
C ARG A 174 7.23 13.42 10.06
N TRP A 175 6.66 13.59 8.87
CA TRP A 175 5.21 13.78 8.72
C TRP A 175 4.45 12.52 9.11
N ILE A 176 4.91 11.35 8.66
CA ILE A 176 4.30 10.05 8.99
C ILE A 176 4.46 9.77 10.49
N GLU A 177 5.67 9.91 11.03
CA GLU A 177 6.00 9.72 12.45
C GLU A 177 5.29 10.70 13.38
N GLY A 178 5.17 11.97 12.97
CA GLY A 178 4.41 12.94 13.72
C GLY A 178 2.93 12.59 13.81
N TRP A 179 2.38 11.92 12.80
CA TRP A 179 0.97 11.57 12.77
C TRP A 179 0.64 10.30 13.57
N TYR A 180 1.47 9.26 13.52
CA TYR A 180 1.17 7.98 14.16
C TYR A 180 1.52 7.91 15.65
N ARG A 181 2.39 8.81 16.14
CA ARG A 181 3.02 8.72 17.47
C ARG A 181 2.02 8.54 18.62
N ASP A 182 0.89 9.23 18.57
CA ASP A 182 -0.11 9.24 19.63
C ASP A 182 -1.33 8.35 19.30
N ARG A 183 -1.17 7.40 18.36
CA ARG A 183 -2.23 6.55 17.82
C ARG A 183 -1.97 5.08 18.05
N SER A 184 -3.02 4.27 18.04
CA SER A 184 -2.88 2.82 18.19
C SER A 184 -2.24 2.20 16.94
N LEU A 185 -1.55 1.06 17.10
CA LEU A 185 -0.86 0.38 15.98
C LEU A 185 -1.84 -0.03 14.86
N GLU A 186 -3.10 -0.25 15.21
CA GLU A 186 -4.20 -0.56 14.29
C GLU A 186 -4.54 0.63 13.37
N GLU A 187 -4.34 1.87 13.81
CA GLU A 187 -4.54 3.08 13.02
C GLU A 187 -3.36 3.38 12.09
N TRP A 188 -2.17 2.82 12.36
CA TRP A 188 -0.98 3.15 11.58
C TRP A 188 -1.16 2.72 10.12
N PRO A 189 -0.78 3.58 9.14
CA PRO A 189 -0.82 3.21 7.73
C PRO A 189 0.15 2.06 7.49
N LYS A 190 -0.21 1.06 6.69
CA LYS A 190 0.68 -0.08 6.39
C LYS A 190 1.71 0.28 5.35
N PHE A 191 1.40 1.23 4.48
CA PHE A 191 2.36 1.81 3.56
C PHE A 191 2.01 3.24 3.17
N VAL A 192 3.02 3.99 2.74
CA VAL A 192 2.85 5.24 1.98
C VAL A 192 3.73 5.13 0.76
N THR A 193 3.18 5.30 -0.44
CA THR A 193 3.94 5.30 -1.69
C THR A 193 3.86 6.69 -2.31
N ILE A 194 5.01 7.29 -2.59
CA ILE A 194 5.11 8.54 -3.33
C ILE A 194 5.91 8.23 -4.59
N ALA A 195 5.26 8.29 -5.76
CA ALA A 195 5.81 7.78 -7.01
C ALA A 195 7.17 8.38 -7.40
N ASP A 196 7.40 9.65 -7.05
CA ASP A 196 8.65 10.36 -7.32
C ASP A 196 9.65 10.40 -6.14
N LEU A 197 9.37 9.69 -5.04
CA LEU A 197 10.22 9.72 -3.84
C LEU A 197 10.58 8.33 -3.31
N GLY A 198 9.60 7.43 -3.16
CA GLY A 198 9.84 6.13 -2.54
C GLY A 198 8.61 5.46 -1.97
N HIS A 199 8.81 4.24 -1.50
CA HIS A 199 7.82 3.43 -0.80
C HIS A 199 8.19 3.29 0.68
N PHE A 200 7.34 3.78 1.56
CA PHE A 200 7.49 3.73 3.01
C PHE A 200 6.71 2.54 3.55
N MET A 201 7.36 1.72 4.37
CA MET A 201 6.75 0.58 5.04
C MET A 201 7.46 0.29 6.36
N TRP A 202 6.82 -0.51 7.20
CA TRP A 202 7.38 -0.90 8.49
C TRP A 202 8.32 -2.09 8.36
N CYS A 203 9.33 -2.12 9.20
CA CYS A 203 10.25 -3.24 9.31
C CYS A 203 10.67 -3.50 10.74
N ASP A 204 11.09 -4.73 11.01
CA ASP A 204 11.70 -5.11 12.27
C ASP A 204 13.13 -4.58 12.27
N PRO A 205 13.52 -3.69 13.20
CA PRO A 205 14.87 -3.12 13.23
C PRO A 205 15.96 -4.17 13.47
N ARG A 206 15.63 -5.35 14.01
CA ARG A 206 16.61 -6.42 14.27
C ARG A 206 16.95 -7.21 13.02
N SER A 207 15.93 -7.53 12.21
CA SER A 207 16.08 -8.39 11.04
C SER A 207 16.04 -7.65 9.71
N GLY A 208 15.59 -6.39 9.69
CA GLY A 208 15.34 -5.62 8.47
C GLY A 208 14.16 -6.12 7.65
N ASN A 209 13.43 -7.14 8.13
CA ASN A 209 12.30 -7.71 7.41
C ASN A 209 11.09 -6.78 7.47
N ALA A 210 10.31 -6.74 6.38
CA ALA A 210 9.02 -6.04 6.37
C ALA A 210 8.09 -6.59 7.46
N VAL A 211 7.50 -5.67 8.21
CA VAL A 211 6.49 -5.97 9.21
C VAL A 211 5.16 -5.43 8.70
N PRO A 212 4.33 -6.26 8.07
CA PRO A 212 3.11 -5.80 7.39
C PRO A 212 2.08 -5.25 8.38
N TRP A 213 2.19 -5.68 9.64
CA TRP A 213 1.39 -5.22 10.76
C TRP A 213 2.31 -4.90 11.93
N PRO A 214 2.56 -3.62 12.24
CA PRO A 214 3.19 -3.24 13.49
C PRO A 214 2.35 -3.82 14.64
N ILE A 215 2.97 -4.66 15.47
CA ILE A 215 2.29 -5.35 16.57
C ILE A 215 3.06 -5.21 17.89
N THR A 216 4.35 -4.88 17.83
CA THR A 216 5.22 -4.84 19.01
C THR A 216 5.50 -3.42 19.49
N GLY A 217 5.52 -2.42 18.59
CA GLY A 217 5.88 -1.02 18.88
C GLY A 217 7.34 -0.63 18.51
N PRO A 218 8.34 -1.53 18.58
CA PRO A 218 9.70 -1.28 18.09
C PRO A 218 9.88 -1.24 16.57
N GLU A 219 8.85 -1.51 15.76
CA GLU A 219 8.98 -1.45 14.30
C GLU A 219 9.40 -0.06 13.83
N VAL A 220 10.32 -0.01 12.87
CA VAL A 220 10.82 1.26 12.31
C VAL A 220 10.29 1.48 10.91
N LEU A 221 10.00 2.73 10.58
CA LEU A 221 9.59 3.11 9.24
C LEU A 221 10.82 3.13 8.34
N MET A 222 10.83 2.28 7.31
CA MET A 222 11.84 2.25 6.27
C MET A 222 11.28 2.83 4.98
N CYS A 223 12.10 3.59 4.26
CA CYS A 223 11.80 4.03 2.91
C CYS A 223 12.68 3.29 1.90
N PHE A 224 12.06 2.62 0.93
CA PHE A 224 12.72 2.28 -0.32
C PHE A 224 12.72 3.50 -1.22
N ARG A 225 13.84 4.21 -1.25
CA ARG A 225 13.98 5.44 -2.01
C ARG A 225 13.97 5.16 -3.51
N ALA A 226 13.20 5.95 -4.24
CA ALA A 226 13.20 5.90 -5.70
C ALA A 226 14.55 6.38 -6.24
N THR A 227 15.23 5.53 -7.01
CA THR A 227 16.35 5.95 -7.89
C THR A 227 15.90 6.00 -9.35
N HIS A 228 14.87 5.24 -9.72
CA HIS A 228 14.12 5.39 -10.98
C HIS A 228 12.61 5.48 -10.72
N ALA A 229 11.85 6.03 -11.67
CA ALA A 229 10.41 6.26 -11.51
C ALA A 229 9.57 5.01 -11.25
N HIS A 230 9.99 3.85 -11.75
CA HIS A 230 9.28 2.59 -11.55
C HIS A 230 9.52 1.97 -10.16
N HIS A 231 10.46 2.52 -9.39
CA HIS A 231 10.91 1.90 -8.16
C HIS A 231 9.81 1.74 -7.10
N PRO A 232 9.06 2.81 -6.78
CA PRO A 232 8.01 2.72 -5.78
C PRO A 232 6.87 1.79 -6.21
N LEU A 233 6.65 1.59 -7.51
CA LEU A 233 5.60 0.72 -8.02
C LEU A 233 5.94 -0.76 -7.84
N VAL A 234 7.20 -1.14 -8.08
CA VAL A 234 7.66 -2.51 -7.80
C VAL A 234 7.54 -2.78 -6.30
N ALA A 235 8.04 -1.87 -5.46
CA ALA A 235 7.96 -2.01 -4.01
C ALA A 235 6.51 -2.10 -3.52
N LEU A 236 5.63 -1.21 -4.00
CA LEU A 236 4.21 -1.24 -3.67
C LEU A 236 3.55 -2.55 -4.10
N SER A 237 3.78 -2.99 -5.34
CA SER A 237 3.21 -4.24 -5.85
C SER A 237 3.61 -5.44 -5.00
N THR A 238 4.90 -5.57 -4.69
CA THR A 238 5.41 -6.63 -3.81
C THR A 238 4.75 -6.56 -2.43
N HIS A 239 4.66 -5.37 -1.85
CA HIS A 239 4.08 -5.19 -0.52
C HIS A 239 2.58 -5.49 -0.52
N LEU A 240 1.83 -5.07 -1.54
CA LEU A 240 0.40 -5.38 -1.67
C LEU A 240 0.15 -6.89 -1.80
N ASN A 241 0.99 -7.61 -2.55
CA ASN A 241 0.90 -9.07 -2.65
C ASN A 241 1.18 -9.75 -1.31
N TYR A 242 2.16 -9.23 -0.55
CA TYR A 242 2.43 -9.71 0.81
C TYR A 242 1.21 -9.49 1.74
N LEU A 243 0.66 -8.27 1.77
CA LEU A 243 -0.50 -7.91 2.58
C LEU A 243 -1.73 -8.75 2.20
N CYS A 244 -1.99 -8.95 0.92
CA CYS A 244 -3.10 -9.77 0.45
C CYS A 244 -2.97 -11.23 0.88
N ARG A 245 -1.76 -11.80 0.89
CA ARG A 245 -1.54 -13.19 1.30
C ARG A 245 -1.89 -13.43 2.76
N LEU A 246 -1.67 -12.46 3.65
CA LEU A 246 -2.05 -12.57 5.07
C LEU A 246 -3.56 -12.69 5.27
N TRP A 247 -4.34 -12.17 4.33
CA TRP A 247 -5.79 -12.27 4.35
C TRP A 247 -6.29 -13.68 3.98
N TRP A 248 -5.58 -14.38 3.10
CA TRP A 248 -5.97 -15.70 2.59
C TRP A 248 -5.30 -16.87 3.30
N VAL A 249 -4.10 -16.67 3.86
CA VAL A 249 -3.34 -17.70 4.60
C VAL A 249 -2.74 -17.09 5.89
N PRO A 250 -3.55 -16.76 6.90
CA PRO A 250 -3.07 -16.11 8.11
C PRO A 250 -2.16 -17.04 8.93
N GLY A 251 -1.15 -16.48 9.59
CA GLY A 251 -0.20 -17.25 10.41
C GLY A 251 0.96 -17.88 9.62
N THR A 252 1.04 -17.66 8.31
CA THR A 252 2.28 -17.94 7.57
C THR A 252 3.26 -16.78 7.79
N ALA A 253 4.34 -17.03 8.54
CA ALA A 253 5.47 -16.13 8.58
C ALA A 253 6.08 -16.07 7.18
N LEU A 254 5.85 -14.98 6.46
CA LEU A 254 6.50 -14.75 5.19
C LEU A 254 7.92 -14.28 5.51
N ARG A 255 8.90 -15.17 5.34
CA ARG A 255 10.25 -14.66 5.12
C ARG A 255 10.18 -13.97 3.78
N LEU A 256 10.68 -12.74 3.71
CA LEU A 256 10.89 -12.03 2.45
C LEU A 256 11.76 -12.83 1.46
N GLY A 257 12.33 -13.99 1.85
CA GLY A 257 12.96 -14.96 0.94
C GLY A 257 12.10 -16.17 0.52
N ASP A 258 11.00 -16.51 1.22
CA ASP A 258 10.22 -17.74 0.96
C ASP A 258 9.09 -17.53 -0.07
N VAL A 259 8.71 -16.27 -0.30
CA VAL A 259 7.69 -15.86 -1.29
C VAL A 259 8.23 -14.75 -2.20
N ALA A 260 9.51 -14.41 -2.01
CA ALA A 260 10.22 -13.66 -3.02
C ALA A 260 10.84 -14.60 -4.05
N ASP A 261 10.07 -15.47 -4.70
CA ASP A 261 9.86 -15.26 -6.14
C ASP A 261 9.08 -13.96 -6.49
N ILE A 262 9.41 -12.83 -5.85
CA ILE A 262 9.74 -11.62 -6.59
C ILE A 262 10.76 -12.11 -7.61
N PRO A 263 10.67 -11.78 -8.91
CA PRO A 263 11.78 -11.96 -9.85
C PRO A 263 13.11 -11.81 -9.11
N HIS A 264 13.77 -12.93 -8.79
CA HIS A 264 14.86 -12.97 -7.83
C HIS A 264 15.86 -11.90 -8.26
N GLY A 265 15.96 -10.81 -7.48
CA GLY A 265 16.83 -9.69 -7.81
C GLY A 265 16.17 -8.32 -8.01
N LEU A 266 14.86 -8.09 -7.88
CA LEU A 266 14.36 -6.69 -7.83
C LEU A 266 14.59 -6.08 -6.44
N ARG A 267 15.84 -5.72 -6.14
CA ARG A 267 16.19 -4.74 -5.11
C ARG A 267 16.03 -3.38 -5.76
N VAL A 268 15.07 -2.61 -5.29
CA VAL A 268 14.60 -1.42 -5.98
C VAL A 268 14.88 -0.20 -5.10
N GLY A 269 16.12 0.29 -5.17
CA GLY A 269 16.57 1.51 -4.49
C GLY A 269 17.31 1.34 -3.14
N GLU A 270 17.70 2.47 -2.57
CA GLU A 270 18.39 2.58 -1.27
C GLU A 270 17.37 2.50 -0.12
N ALA A 271 17.62 1.62 0.86
CA ALA A 271 16.84 1.54 2.08
C ALA A 271 17.28 2.64 3.06
N VAL A 272 16.41 3.60 3.32
CA VAL A 272 16.68 4.71 4.25
C VAL A 272 15.91 4.48 5.55
N TYR A 273 16.64 4.52 6.66
CA TYR A 273 16.15 4.34 8.04
C TYR A 273 16.25 5.69 8.77
N PRO A 274 15.17 6.47 8.83
CA PRO A 274 15.24 7.89 9.18
C PRO A 274 15.52 8.16 10.66
N SER A 275 15.45 7.14 11.52
CA SER A 275 15.71 7.20 12.96
C SER A 275 17.16 6.86 13.37
N GLY A 276 18.09 6.74 12.42
CA GLY A 276 19.50 6.47 12.72
C GLY A 276 19.83 4.99 12.95
N GLY A 277 18.89 4.08 12.70
CA GLY A 277 19.21 2.65 12.55
C GLY A 277 19.98 2.43 11.25
N THR A 278 21.11 1.74 11.31
CA THR A 278 21.80 1.26 10.10
C THR A 278 21.17 -0.07 9.68
N ALA A 279 20.90 -0.25 8.39
CA ALA A 279 20.68 -1.59 7.84
C ALA A 279 21.87 -2.49 8.24
N PRO A 280 21.66 -3.79 8.53
CA PRO A 280 22.77 -4.69 8.79
C PRO A 280 23.79 -4.64 7.62
N GLU A 281 25.08 -4.48 7.95
CA GLU A 281 26.18 -4.25 6.97
C GLU A 281 26.29 -5.35 5.89
N ASN A 282 25.73 -6.54 6.12
CA ASN A 282 25.85 -7.71 5.25
C ASN A 282 24.51 -8.31 4.79
N ALA A 283 23.49 -7.49 4.52
CA ALA A 283 22.16 -8.02 4.18
C ALA A 283 21.98 -8.55 2.73
N CYS A 284 23.00 -8.58 1.86
CA CYS A 284 22.81 -9.19 0.53
C CYS A 284 24.11 -9.51 -0.25
N GLU A 285 24.27 -10.77 -0.66
CA GLU A 285 25.30 -11.24 -1.61
C GLU A 285 24.76 -11.42 -3.05
N HIS A 286 23.52 -10.98 -3.35
CA HIS A 286 22.87 -11.20 -4.65
C HIS A 286 22.75 -9.92 -5.49
N VAL A 287 23.20 -9.97 -6.75
CA VAL A 287 23.13 -8.86 -7.72
C VAL A 287 21.67 -8.55 -8.06
N CYS A 288 21.22 -7.31 -7.88
CA CYS A 288 19.86 -6.91 -8.26
C CYS A 288 19.73 -6.68 -9.78
N LEU A 289 18.54 -6.90 -10.34
CA LEU A 289 18.23 -6.75 -11.78
C LEU A 289 18.51 -5.33 -12.30
N ASP A 290 18.36 -4.32 -11.44
CA ASP A 290 18.79 -2.95 -11.78
C ASP A 290 20.32 -2.85 -11.92
N CYS A 291 21.10 -3.47 -11.02
CA CYS A 291 22.55 -3.53 -11.16
C CYS A 291 22.98 -4.27 -12.43
N GLN A 292 22.20 -5.23 -12.91
CA GLN A 292 22.46 -5.94 -14.17
C GLN A 292 22.13 -5.09 -15.41
N ARG A 293 21.12 -4.20 -15.34
CA ARG A 293 20.62 -3.42 -16.49
C ARG A 293 21.18 -2.00 -16.57
N PHE A 294 21.37 -1.34 -15.43
CA PHE A 294 21.78 0.06 -15.33
C PHE A 294 23.21 0.23 -14.79
N GLY A 295 23.86 -0.86 -14.35
CA GLY A 295 25.21 -0.87 -13.78
C GLY A 295 25.23 -0.72 -12.26
N GLN A 296 26.39 -0.96 -11.64
CA GLN A 296 26.60 -0.67 -10.21
C GLN A 296 26.70 0.85 -10.03
N HIS A 297 25.87 1.42 -9.15
CA HIS A 297 25.92 2.82 -8.74
C HIS A 297 26.56 2.95 -7.36
#